data_AF-A0A0C3DBK2-F1
#
_entry.id   AF-A0A0C3DBK2-F1
#
_cell.length_a   1.000
_cell.length_b   1.000
_cell.length_c   1.000
_cell.angle_alpha   90.00
_cell.angle_beta   90.00
_cell.angle_gamma   90.00
#
_symmetry.space_group_name_H-M   'P 1'
#
loop_
_entity.id
_entity.type
_entity.pdbx_description
1 polymer ?
#
loop_
_entity_poly.entity_id
_entity_poly.type
_entity_poly.pdbx_seq_one_letter_code
_entity_poly.pdbx_strand_id
1 'polypeptide(L)'
;MWLAMRREKCDRRHFRRMRFPPFDDEEPPLNYGDNVLDVEPLEAIQLELDSEEDASIIDWFYDPKPLIDTPAVNGPSYHYWSLTLPVMANLYRLGCTLLSDRPDNNSSYLFDKKSFFTTNALNMVIPGGPKFEPLYCDMDSFDEDWNEFNHINKVII
;
A
#
# COMPACT_ATOMS: atom_id res chain seq x y z
N MET A 1 0.30 1.28 13.56
CA MET A 1 -1.06 0.90 13.12
C MET A 1 -1.23 -0.60 12.83
N TRP A 2 -0.60 -1.15 11.79
CA TRP A 2 -0.82 -2.55 11.32
C TRP A 2 -0.69 -3.60 12.43
N LEU A 3 0.38 -3.51 13.23
CA LEU A 3 0.60 -4.42 14.36
C LEU A 3 -0.50 -4.32 15.41
N ALA A 4 -0.84 -3.11 15.85
CA ALA A 4 -1.88 -2.86 16.85
C ALA A 4 -3.24 -3.40 16.38
N MET A 5 -3.64 -3.12 15.13
CA MET A 5 -4.90 -3.62 14.58
C MET A 5 -4.93 -5.16 14.46
N ARG A 6 -3.81 -5.80 14.10
CA ARG A 6 -3.72 -7.26 14.05
C ARG A 6 -3.81 -7.91 15.42
N ARG A 7 -3.18 -7.31 16.44
CA ARG A 7 -3.29 -7.74 17.84
C ARG A 7 -4.73 -7.60 18.32
N GLU A 8 -5.35 -6.44 18.13
CA GLU A 8 -6.74 -6.20 18.54
C GLU A 8 -7.73 -7.19 17.90
N LYS A 9 -7.52 -7.50 16.61
CA LYS A 9 -8.32 -8.50 15.90
C LYS A 9 -8.10 -9.92 16.42
N CYS A 10 -6.90 -10.24 16.91
CA CYS A 10 -6.56 -11.53 17.49
C CYS A 10 -7.19 -11.68 18.89
N ASP A 11 -7.12 -10.62 19.70
CA ASP A 11 -7.49 -10.66 21.12
C ASP A 11 -9.01 -10.56 21.33
N ARG A 12 -9.73 -9.82 20.47
CA ARG A 12 -11.20 -9.70 20.57
C ARG A 12 -11.93 -10.95 20.08
N ARG A 13 -12.67 -11.60 20.97
CA ARG A 13 -13.56 -12.73 20.64
C ARG A 13 -14.75 -12.34 19.75
N HIS A 14 -15.37 -11.19 20.02
CA HIS A 14 -16.55 -10.72 19.30
C HIS A 14 -16.30 -9.31 18.74
N PHE A 15 -15.84 -9.25 17.51
CA PHE A 15 -15.65 -7.98 16.81
C PHE A 15 -16.92 -7.60 16.03
N ARG A 16 -17.68 -6.63 16.54
CA ARG A 16 -18.84 -6.07 15.82
C ARG A 16 -18.39 -4.93 14.91
N ARG A 17 -18.83 -4.95 13.65
CA ARG A 17 -18.62 -3.87 12.69
C ARG A 17 -19.75 -2.85 12.80
N MET A 18 -19.46 -1.60 12.41
CA MET A 18 -20.48 -0.57 12.25
C MET A 18 -21.51 -1.01 11.20
N ARG A 19 -22.75 -0.56 11.37
CA ARG A 19 -23.82 -0.72 10.38
C ARG A 19 -23.82 0.49 9.45
N PHE A 20 -24.18 0.26 8.19
CA PHE A 20 -24.30 1.30 7.19
C PHE A 20 -25.73 1.31 6.63
N PRO A 21 -26.38 2.48 6.54
CA PRO A 21 -25.93 3.79 7.03
C PRO A 21 -25.90 3.87 8.58
N PRO A 22 -25.03 4.72 9.17
CA PRO A 22 -24.96 4.89 10.63
C PRO A 22 -26.11 5.74 11.19
N PHE A 23 -26.71 6.60 10.37
CA PHE A 23 -27.84 7.46 10.71
C PHE A 23 -29.06 7.06 9.87
N ASP A 24 -30.25 7.33 10.39
CA ASP A 24 -31.51 7.16 9.66
C ASP A 24 -31.74 8.34 8.70
N ASP A 25 -32.40 8.10 7.57
CA ASP A 25 -32.60 9.12 6.52
C ASP A 25 -33.62 10.19 6.96
N GLU A 26 -34.48 9.88 7.93
CA GLU A 26 -35.47 10.80 8.50
C GLU A 26 -34.90 11.67 9.63
N GLU A 27 -33.72 11.34 10.16
CA GLU A 27 -33.09 12.13 11.22
C GLU A 27 -32.38 13.37 10.65
N PRO A 28 -32.62 14.58 11.22
CA PRO A 28 -31.89 15.76 10.81
C PRO A 28 -30.40 15.65 11.19
N PRO A 29 -29.49 16.34 10.46
CA PRO A 29 -28.08 16.35 10.80
C PRO A 29 -27.80 16.81 12.23
N LEU A 30 -26.89 16.09 12.90
CA LEU A 30 -26.50 16.33 14.28
C LEU A 30 -25.77 17.69 14.44
N ASN A 31 -26.19 18.52 15.40
CA ASN A 31 -25.46 19.75 15.74
C ASN A 31 -24.17 19.43 16.50
N TYR A 32 -23.03 19.99 16.05
CA TYR A 32 -21.72 19.82 16.66
C TYR A 32 -21.65 20.42 18.07
N GLY A 33 -22.20 21.63 18.26
CA GLY A 33 -22.13 22.34 19.54
C GLY A 33 -22.85 21.61 20.67
N ASP A 34 -24.02 21.05 20.37
CA ASP A 34 -24.87 20.43 21.40
C ASP A 34 -24.45 18.97 21.70
N ASN A 35 -23.92 18.25 20.72
CA ASN A 35 -23.74 16.79 20.83
C ASN A 35 -22.27 16.31 20.82
N VAL A 36 -21.33 17.10 20.30
CA VAL A 36 -19.95 16.63 20.06
C VAL A 36 -18.92 17.46 20.81
N LEU A 37 -19.13 18.78 20.95
CA LEU A 37 -18.13 19.70 21.50
C LEU A 37 -17.65 19.31 22.92
N ASP A 38 -18.58 18.88 23.78
CA ASP A 38 -18.29 18.55 25.19
C ASP A 38 -17.85 17.08 25.39
N VAL A 39 -17.83 16.27 24.33
CA VAL A 39 -17.49 14.85 24.41
C VAL A 39 -16.04 14.64 24.01
N GLU A 40 -15.22 14.19 24.97
CA GLU A 40 -13.84 13.81 24.68
C GLU A 40 -13.81 12.59 23.74
N PRO A 41 -13.00 12.63 22.67
CA PRO A 41 -12.80 11.47 21.81
C PRO A 41 -12.23 10.28 22.58
N LEU A 42 -12.63 9.07 22.18
CA LEU A 42 -12.02 7.86 22.69
C LEU A 42 -10.54 7.78 22.28
N GLU A 43 -9.76 7.02 23.05
CA GLU A 43 -8.35 6.78 22.81
C GLU A 43 -8.08 6.33 21.37
N ALA A 44 -7.09 6.97 20.76
CA ALA A 44 -6.65 6.63 19.42
C ALA A 44 -5.89 5.29 19.41
N ILE A 45 -5.78 4.67 18.25
CA ILE A 45 -4.98 3.45 18.07
C ILE A 45 -3.50 3.83 18.13
N GLN A 46 -2.90 3.69 19.31
CA GLN A 46 -1.48 3.90 19.53
C GLN A 46 -0.81 2.57 19.92
N LEU A 47 0.36 2.32 19.33
CA LEU A 47 1.21 1.21 19.75
C LEU A 47 2.05 1.68 20.94
N GLU A 48 2.14 0.85 21.97
CA GLU A 48 3.12 1.02 23.05
C GLU A 48 4.53 0.92 22.46
N LEU A 49 5.28 2.02 22.53
CA LEU A 49 6.66 2.13 22.08
C LEU A 49 7.62 1.85 23.25
N ASP A 50 8.79 1.30 22.94
CA ASP A 50 9.79 0.99 23.95
C ASP A 50 10.61 2.25 24.32
N SER A 51 10.79 2.52 25.61
CA SER A 51 11.46 3.74 26.08
C SER A 51 12.95 3.81 25.76
N GLU A 52 13.62 2.67 25.53
CA GLU A 52 15.05 2.62 25.21
C GLU A 52 15.28 2.52 23.70
N GLU A 53 14.60 1.59 23.02
CA GLU A 53 14.77 1.36 21.59
C GLU A 53 14.13 2.47 20.75
N ASP A 54 12.94 2.94 21.12
CA ASP A 54 12.17 3.93 20.35
C ASP A 54 12.33 5.37 20.86
N ALA A 55 13.29 5.61 21.76
CA ALA A 55 13.55 6.90 22.40
C ALA A 55 13.65 8.08 21.41
N SER A 56 14.15 7.85 20.19
CA SER A 56 14.33 8.92 19.19
C SER A 56 13.03 9.42 18.55
N ILE A 57 11.94 8.64 18.65
CA ILE A 57 10.65 8.92 17.99
C ILE A 57 9.47 8.99 18.97
N ILE A 58 9.63 8.46 20.18
CA ILE A 58 8.54 8.21 21.14
C ILE A 58 7.67 9.43 21.43
N ASP A 59 8.26 10.62 21.52
CA ASP A 59 7.57 11.84 21.94
C ASP A 59 6.62 12.42 20.88
N TRP A 60 6.93 12.21 19.60
CA TRP A 60 6.27 12.92 18.49
C TRP A 60 5.65 12.00 17.44
N PHE A 61 5.86 10.67 17.53
CA PHE A 61 5.46 9.74 16.47
C PHE A 61 3.96 9.75 16.14
N TYR A 62 3.10 10.05 17.13
CA TYR A 62 1.65 10.11 16.96
C TYR A 62 1.08 11.53 16.87
N ASP A 63 1.94 12.55 16.77
CA ASP A 63 1.50 13.93 16.58
C ASP A 63 0.86 14.15 15.21
N PRO A 64 -0.10 15.08 15.08
CA PRO A 64 -0.72 15.39 13.80
C PRO A 64 0.26 15.98 12.78
N LYS A 65 1.23 16.77 13.24
CA LYS A 65 2.33 17.34 12.46
C LYS A 65 3.61 17.30 13.29
N PRO A 66 4.35 16.18 13.27
CA PRO A 66 5.51 16.03 14.12
C PRO A 66 6.63 16.99 13.74
N LEU A 67 7.46 17.36 14.73
CA LEU A 67 8.73 18.08 14.52
C LEU A 67 8.62 19.50 13.90
N ILE A 68 7.42 20.10 13.79
CA ILE A 68 7.17 21.39 13.13
C ILE A 68 8.04 22.54 13.64
N ASP A 69 8.32 22.57 14.94
CA ASP A 69 9.10 23.61 15.61
C ASP A 69 10.60 23.28 15.69
N THR A 70 11.04 22.23 15.01
CA THR A 70 12.43 21.74 15.04
C THR A 70 13.15 22.02 13.71
N PRO A 71 14.49 22.09 13.68
CA PRO A 71 15.24 22.24 12.43
C PRO A 71 15.14 21.02 11.50
N ALA A 72 14.51 19.93 11.96
CA ALA A 72 14.31 18.73 11.15
C ALA A 72 13.34 18.97 9.99
N VAL A 73 12.50 20.01 10.06
CA VAL A 73 11.59 20.40 8.98
C VAL A 73 11.74 21.89 8.67
N ASN A 74 11.31 22.29 7.48
CA ASN A 74 11.46 23.67 7.01
C ASN A 74 10.53 24.70 7.70
N GLY A 75 9.65 24.25 8.61
CA GLY A 75 8.67 25.07 9.32
C GLY A 75 7.22 24.68 9.00
N PRO A 76 6.24 25.58 9.18
CA PRO A 76 4.82 25.24 9.10
C PRO A 76 4.34 24.84 7.70
N SER A 77 5.11 25.18 6.66
CA SER A 77 4.85 24.74 5.29
C SER A 77 5.07 23.23 5.10
N TYR A 78 5.88 22.58 5.94
CA TYR A 78 6.02 21.12 6.03
C TYR A 78 6.27 20.41 4.68
N HIS A 79 7.18 20.94 3.88
CA HIS A 79 7.49 20.41 2.54
C HIS A 79 8.77 19.58 2.49
N TYR A 80 9.75 19.93 3.33
CA TYR A 80 11.05 19.29 3.35
C TYR A 80 11.38 18.85 4.76
N TRP A 81 12.00 17.68 4.87
CA TRP A 81 12.44 17.09 6.12
C TRP A 81 13.89 16.62 5.99
N SER A 82 14.62 16.68 7.09
CA SER A 82 15.98 16.20 7.25
C SER A 82 16.09 15.52 8.60
N LEU A 83 16.08 14.19 8.60
CA LEU A 83 16.10 13.37 9.82
C LEU A 83 17.49 12.80 10.08
N THR A 84 17.80 12.59 11.35
CA THR A 84 19.05 11.94 11.78
C THR A 84 18.97 10.42 11.54
N LEU A 85 20.14 9.78 11.45
CA LEU A 85 20.23 8.34 11.22
C LEU A 85 19.48 7.49 12.28
N PRO A 86 19.57 7.78 13.60
CA PRO A 86 18.83 7.01 14.61
C PRO A 86 17.31 7.06 14.42
N VAL A 87 16.77 8.25 14.09
CA VAL A 87 15.34 8.41 13.79
C VAL A 87 14.95 7.58 12.57
N MET A 88 15.75 7.65 11.50
CA MET A 88 15.49 6.89 10.27
C MET A 88 15.53 5.38 10.53
N ALA A 89 16.48 4.90 11.34
CA ALA A 89 16.60 3.49 11.69
C ALA A 89 15.38 2.98 12.47
N ASN A 90 14.89 3.76 13.44
CA ASN A 90 13.69 3.39 14.21
C ASN A 90 12.43 3.38 13.33
N LEU A 91 12.25 4.40 12.49
CA LEU A 91 11.13 4.45 11.54
C LEU A 91 11.17 3.29 10.55
N TYR A 92 12.35 2.95 10.04
CA TYR A 92 12.53 1.79 9.16
C TYR A 92 12.16 0.49 9.88
N ARG A 93 12.65 0.28 11.11
CA ARG A 93 12.35 -0.90 11.93
C ARG A 93 10.85 -1.11 12.14
N LEU A 94 10.12 -0.05 12.50
CA LEU A 94 8.65 -0.11 12.66
C LEU A 94 7.94 -0.32 11.31
N GLY A 95 8.45 0.31 10.25
CA GLY A 95 7.95 0.21 8.87
C GLY A 95 8.20 -1.14 8.19
N CYS A 96 9.16 -1.94 8.66
CA CYS A 96 9.51 -3.25 8.10
C CYS A 96 8.31 -4.20 7.94
N THR A 97 7.27 -4.04 8.77
CA THR A 97 6.05 -4.86 8.67
C THR A 97 5.26 -4.64 7.37
N LEU A 98 5.47 -3.50 6.70
CA LEU A 98 4.79 -3.12 5.46
C LEU A 98 5.76 -3.00 4.28
N LEU A 99 7.06 -2.87 4.54
CA LEU A 99 8.08 -2.80 3.51
C LEU A 99 8.38 -4.19 2.93
N SER A 100 8.81 -4.20 1.66
CA SER A 100 9.23 -5.43 1.00
C SER A 100 10.63 -5.83 1.44
N ASP A 101 10.81 -7.09 1.80
CA ASP A 101 12.10 -7.68 2.21
C ASP A 101 13.00 -8.08 1.01
N ARG A 102 12.65 -7.66 -0.21
CA ARG A 102 13.40 -8.01 -1.44
C ARG A 102 14.24 -6.83 -1.89
N PRO A 103 15.56 -6.81 -1.59
CA PRO A 103 16.44 -5.73 -2.01
C PRO A 103 16.87 -5.86 -3.49
N ASP A 104 16.77 -7.06 -4.07
CA ASP A 104 17.21 -7.29 -5.45
C ASP A 104 16.11 -6.94 -6.45
N ASN A 105 16.45 -6.05 -7.39
CA ASN A 105 15.61 -5.66 -8.51
C ASN A 105 15.30 -6.85 -9.45
N ASN A 106 16.18 -7.86 -9.51
CA ASN A 106 15.94 -9.05 -10.34
C ASN A 106 14.77 -9.90 -9.85
N SER A 107 14.32 -9.71 -8.60
CA SER A 107 13.12 -10.39 -8.08
C SER A 107 11.85 -10.06 -8.87
N SER A 108 11.85 -8.94 -9.60
CA SER A 108 10.75 -8.50 -10.49
C SER A 108 10.98 -8.91 -11.95
N TYR A 109 11.80 -9.92 -12.23
CA TYR A 109 12.00 -10.42 -13.59
C TYR A 109 10.66 -10.84 -14.21
N LEU A 110 10.35 -10.31 -15.39
CA LEU A 110 9.06 -10.38 -16.08
C LEU A 110 7.87 -9.74 -15.33
N PHE A 111 8.04 -9.31 -14.09
CA PHE A 111 7.06 -8.59 -13.29
C PHE A 111 7.37 -7.08 -13.22
N ASP A 112 7.98 -6.54 -14.27
CA ASP A 112 8.22 -5.13 -14.45
C ASP A 112 7.22 -4.53 -15.46
N LYS A 113 7.10 -3.19 -15.45
CA LYS A 113 6.17 -2.49 -16.33
C LYS A 113 6.43 -2.77 -17.81
N LYS A 114 7.70 -2.94 -18.21
CA LYS A 114 8.05 -3.18 -19.62
C LYS A 114 7.57 -4.55 -20.07
N SER A 115 7.79 -5.58 -19.25
CA SER A 115 7.30 -6.93 -19.57
C SER A 115 5.79 -6.95 -19.69
N PHE A 116 5.05 -6.26 -18.79
CA PHE A 116 3.60 -6.17 -18.89
C PHE A 116 3.10 -5.43 -20.12
N PHE A 117 3.80 -4.39 -20.58
CA PHE A 117 3.45 -3.72 -21.84
C PHE A 117 3.67 -4.64 -23.05
N THR A 118 4.78 -5.37 -23.07
CA THR A 118 5.06 -6.32 -24.15
C THR A 118 4.06 -7.47 -24.17
N THR A 119 3.71 -8.04 -23.01
CA THR A 119 2.74 -9.14 -22.94
C THR A 119 1.35 -8.70 -23.35
N ASN A 120 0.94 -7.48 -22.97
CA ASN A 120 -0.30 -6.88 -23.43
C ASN A 120 -0.31 -6.71 -24.96
N ALA A 121 0.75 -6.12 -25.52
CA ALA A 121 0.86 -5.90 -26.96
C ALA A 121 0.87 -7.20 -27.78
N LEU A 122 1.48 -8.26 -27.25
CA LEU A 122 1.55 -9.59 -27.89
C LEU A 122 0.33 -10.47 -27.58
N ASN A 123 -0.65 -10.00 -26.81
CA ASN A 123 -1.78 -10.80 -26.34
C ASN A 123 -1.32 -12.11 -25.65
N MET A 124 -0.25 -12.03 -24.87
CA MET A 124 0.31 -13.13 -24.07
C MET A 124 0.14 -12.84 -22.57
N VAL A 125 0.22 -13.88 -21.75
CA VAL A 125 0.02 -13.75 -20.30
C VAL A 125 1.16 -14.42 -19.54
N ILE A 126 1.77 -13.67 -18.62
CA ILE A 126 2.72 -14.23 -17.64
C ILE A 126 1.91 -14.89 -16.51
N PRO A 127 2.26 -16.11 -16.06
CA PRO A 127 1.61 -16.73 -14.91
C PRO A 127 1.62 -15.82 -13.67
N GLY A 128 0.45 -15.58 -13.09
CA GLY A 128 0.28 -14.66 -11.95
C GLY A 128 0.27 -13.17 -12.31
N GLY A 129 0.45 -12.83 -13.59
CA GLY A 129 0.35 -11.48 -14.12
C GLY A 129 -1.08 -11.08 -14.53
N PRO A 130 -1.29 -9.81 -14.88
CA PRO A 130 -2.56 -9.32 -15.38
C PRO A 130 -2.86 -9.85 -16.79
N LYS A 131 -4.16 -9.91 -17.13
CA LYS A 131 -4.65 -10.19 -18.47
C LYS A 131 -5.34 -8.95 -19.03
N PHE A 132 -5.18 -8.74 -20.33
CA PHE A 132 -5.77 -7.62 -21.05
C PHE A 132 -6.49 -8.12 -22.30
N GLU A 133 -7.35 -7.28 -22.86
CA GLU A 133 -7.92 -7.54 -24.18
C GLU A 133 -6.86 -7.36 -25.26
N PRO A 134 -6.91 -8.13 -26.36
CA PRO A 134 -5.94 -8.03 -27.45
C PRO A 134 -5.93 -6.63 -28.06
N LEU A 135 -4.74 -6.06 -28.28
CA LEU A 135 -4.63 -4.74 -28.91
C LEU A 135 -4.99 -4.78 -30.41
N TYR A 136 -4.79 -5.93 -31.05
CA TYR A 136 -5.19 -6.20 -32.42
C TYR A 136 -6.11 -7.43 -32.42
N CYS A 137 -7.39 -7.24 -32.79
CA CYS A 137 -8.39 -8.31 -32.81
C CYS A 137 -8.32 -9.18 -34.09
N ASP A 138 -7.79 -8.62 -35.18
CA ASP A 138 -7.99 -9.13 -36.54
C ASP A 138 -6.66 -9.55 -37.22
N MET A 139 -5.72 -10.15 -36.49
CA MET A 139 -4.61 -10.85 -37.15
C MET A 139 -5.20 -12.11 -37.78
N ASP A 140 -5.36 -12.10 -39.10
CA ASP A 140 -5.88 -13.15 -39.97
C ASP A 140 -5.27 -14.52 -39.62
N SER A 141 -5.88 -15.22 -38.68
CA SER A 141 -5.45 -16.55 -38.22
C SER A 141 -5.71 -17.64 -39.27
N PHE A 142 -6.20 -17.24 -40.44
CA PHE A 142 -6.59 -18.08 -41.54
C PHE A 142 -5.68 -17.95 -42.77
N ASP A 143 -4.76 -16.98 -42.82
CA ASP A 143 -3.87 -16.73 -43.97
C ASP A 143 -2.38 -17.07 -43.70
N GLU A 144 -2.03 -17.61 -42.54
CA GLU A 144 -0.70 -18.23 -42.32
C GLU A 144 -0.64 -19.61 -42.99
N ASP A 145 -0.55 -19.60 -44.32
CA ASP A 145 -0.33 -20.79 -45.12
C ASP A 145 0.95 -21.55 -44.72
N TRP A 146 0.95 -22.86 -44.97
CA TRP A 146 2.11 -23.73 -44.82
C TRP A 146 3.30 -23.22 -45.64
N ASN A 147 4.20 -22.50 -44.98
CA ASN A 147 5.38 -21.93 -45.60
C ASN A 147 6.61 -22.82 -45.40
N GLU A 148 7.61 -22.65 -46.27
CA GLU A 148 8.85 -23.43 -46.22
C GLU A 148 9.59 -23.31 -44.87
N PHE A 149 9.39 -22.21 -44.15
CA PHE A 149 9.99 -21.92 -42.85
C PHE A 149 9.30 -22.65 -41.68
N ASN A 150 7.97 -22.79 -41.70
CA ASN A 150 7.19 -23.43 -40.63
C ASN A 150 6.95 -24.94 -40.90
N HIS A 151 7.72 -25.54 -41.81
CA HIS A 151 7.53 -26.93 -42.21
C HIS A 151 7.89 -27.91 -41.08
N ILE A 152 6.95 -28.78 -40.69
CA ILE A 152 7.08 -29.68 -39.53
C ILE A 152 8.32 -30.58 -39.55
N ASN A 153 8.73 -31.06 -40.73
CA ASN A 153 9.93 -31.91 -40.85
C ASN A 153 11.26 -31.12 -40.78
N LYS A 154 11.21 -29.78 -40.83
CA LYS A 154 12.40 -28.91 -40.76
C LYS A 154 12.59 -28.29 -39.37
N VAL A 155 11.57 -28.33 -38.51
CA VAL A 155 11.63 -27.81 -37.14
C VAL A 155 11.97 -28.96 -36.18
N ILE A 156 13.05 -28.82 -35.43
CA ILE A 156 13.38 -29.70 -34.31
C ILE A 156 12.80 -29.06 -33.06
N ILE A 157 11.90 -29.78 -32.39
CA ILE A 157 11.23 -29.35 -31.14
C ILE A 157 12.00 -29.89 -29.95
#